data_AF-A0A317YKW0-F1
#
_entry.id   AF-A0A317YKW0-F1
#
_cell.length_a   1.000
_cell.length_b   1.000
_cell.length_c   1.000
_cell.angle_alpha   90.00
_cell.angle_beta   90.00
_cell.angle_gamma   90.00
#
_symmetry.space_group_name_H-M   'P 1'
#
loop_
_entity.id
_entity.type
_entity.pdbx_description
1 polymer ?
#
loop_
_entity_poly.entity_id
_entity_poly.type
_entity_poly.pdbx_seq_one_letter_code
_entity_poly.pdbx_strand_id
1 'polypeptide(L)'
;NYILKHQVTLQIRDIPNGTEELLNWVNTHVNDRMLNVPGNKSIISYFDEVVSRQGNHVALVMNDLTMTYETLHNYVDAIAHMLLSNSVGKGQRVALITERSFEMIAAMLATVKVGAS
;
A
#
# COMPACT_ATOMS: atom_id res chain seq x y z
N ASN A 1 0.16 -7.96 24.34
CA ASN A 1 -0.91 -7.79 23.33
C ASN A 1 -2.17 -7.27 23.98
N TYR A 2 -2.32 -5.96 24.13
CA TYR A 2 -3.64 -5.33 24.29
C TYR A 2 -3.63 -3.96 23.59
N ILE A 3 -4.64 -3.79 22.74
CA ILE A 3 -4.92 -2.65 21.89
C ILE A 3 -5.14 -1.42 22.77
N LEU A 4 -4.38 -0.34 22.55
CA LEU A 4 -4.73 0.98 23.07
C LEU A 4 -5.98 1.47 22.33
N LYS A 5 -7.15 1.28 22.95
CA LYS A 5 -8.40 1.89 22.50
C LYS A 5 -8.23 3.41 22.52
N HIS A 6 -8.28 4.01 21.35
CA HIS A 6 -8.44 5.45 21.19
C HIS A 6 -9.85 5.84 21.68
N GLN A 7 -9.98 6.24 22.95
CA GLN A 7 -11.15 6.98 23.41
C GLN A 7 -10.82 8.48 23.34
N VAL A 8 -10.97 9.04 22.14
CA VAL A 8 -11.01 10.50 22.00
C VAL A 8 -12.47 10.91 22.06
N THR A 9 -12.88 11.36 23.24
CA THR A 9 -14.23 11.87 23.54
C THR A 9 -14.28 13.39 23.28
N LEU A 10 -13.85 13.86 22.11
CA LEU A 10 -13.87 15.29 21.77
C LEU A 10 -14.97 15.58 20.75
N GLN A 11 -15.83 16.54 21.07
CA GLN A 11 -16.90 17.01 20.19
C GLN A 11 -16.39 18.20 19.38
N ILE A 12 -16.90 18.40 18.16
CA ILE A 12 -16.47 19.52 17.27
C ILE A 12 -16.59 20.90 17.94
N ARG A 13 -17.50 21.04 18.91
CA ARG A 13 -17.70 22.28 19.70
C ARG A 13 -16.57 22.60 20.69
N ASP A 14 -15.72 21.62 21.00
CA ASP A 14 -14.58 21.77 21.93
C ASP A 14 -13.33 22.31 21.19
N ILE A 15 -13.45 22.55 19.88
CA ILE A 15 -12.40 23.05 19.00
C ILE A 15 -12.41 24.60 19.01
N PRO A 16 -11.31 25.28 19.39
CA PRO A 16 -11.24 26.74 19.42
C PRO A 16 -11.44 27.37 18.03
N ASN A 17 -12.18 28.46 17.94
CA ASN A 17 -12.49 29.12 16.67
C ASN A 17 -11.28 29.93 16.13
N GLY A 18 -10.78 29.55 14.96
CA GLY A 18 -10.21 30.44 13.94
C GLY A 18 -8.96 31.28 14.25
N THR A 19 -7.95 30.75 14.96
CA THR A 19 -6.64 31.39 15.19
C THR A 19 -5.49 30.38 15.21
N GLU A 20 -4.23 30.82 15.38
CA GLU A 20 -3.06 29.95 15.61
C GLU A 20 -3.31 28.86 16.68
N GLU A 21 -4.19 29.13 17.63
CA GLU A 21 -4.63 28.18 18.67
C GLU A 21 -5.34 26.95 18.09
N LEU A 22 -6.15 27.12 17.03
CA LEU A 22 -6.77 26.00 16.31
C LEU A 22 -5.72 25.14 15.61
N LEU A 23 -4.76 25.77 14.93
CA LEU A 23 -3.69 25.04 14.24
C LEU A 23 -2.82 24.27 15.25
N ASN A 24 -2.49 24.90 16.38
CA ASN A 24 -1.75 24.25 17.45
C ASN A 24 -2.54 23.09 18.06
N TRP A 25 -3.85 23.26 18.29
CA TRP A 25 -4.72 22.21 18.81
C TRP A 25 -4.82 21.02 17.86
N VAL A 26 -5.09 21.27 16.57
CA VAL A 26 -5.16 20.22 15.54
C VAL A 26 -3.81 19.50 15.43
N ASN A 27 -2.70 20.25 15.45
CA ASN A 27 -1.39 19.64 15.38
C ASN A 27 -1.09 18.75 16.58
N THR A 28 -1.45 19.14 17.79
CA THR A 28 -1.14 18.39 19.02
C THR A 28 -2.11 17.24 19.32
N HIS A 29 -3.37 17.34 18.92
CA HIS A 29 -4.41 16.36 19.31
C HIS A 29 -4.88 15.47 18.16
N VAL A 30 -4.65 15.88 16.90
CA VAL A 30 -5.10 15.15 15.71
C VAL A 30 -3.92 14.72 14.85
N ASN A 31 -3.01 15.64 14.52
CA ASN A 31 -1.89 15.37 13.62
C ASN A 31 -0.64 14.80 14.34
N ASP A 32 -0.52 14.94 15.67
CA ASP A 32 0.55 14.33 16.48
C ASP A 32 0.34 12.83 16.68
N ARG A 33 0.05 12.15 15.57
CA ARG A 33 0.08 10.71 15.45
C ARG A 33 1.22 10.37 14.51
N MET A 34 2.42 10.64 14.97
CA MET A 34 3.64 10.14 14.35
C MET A 34 3.67 8.62 14.51
N LEU A 35 3.13 7.91 13.53
CA LEU A 35 3.43 6.49 13.38
C LEU A 35 4.92 6.40 13.02
N ASN A 36 5.70 5.73 13.86
CA ASN A 36 7.09 5.37 13.55
C ASN A 36 7.08 4.28 12.47
N VAL A 37 6.73 4.67 11.25
CA VAL A 37 6.77 3.80 10.09
C VAL A 37 8.23 3.76 9.63
N PRO A 38 8.83 2.56 9.43
CA PRO A 38 10.18 2.46 8.92
C PRO A 38 10.30 3.24 7.61
N GLY A 39 11.09 4.31 7.62
CA GLY A 39 11.23 5.20 6.48
C GLY A 39 11.93 4.51 5.30
N ASN A 40 11.50 4.87 4.09
CA ASN A 40 12.19 4.62 2.82
C ASN A 40 12.12 3.21 2.20
N LYS A 41 11.22 2.33 2.65
CA LYS A 41 10.90 1.08 1.93
C LYS A 41 9.65 1.24 1.06
N SER A 42 9.74 0.79 -0.18
CA SER A 42 8.58 0.72 -1.07
C SER A 42 7.67 -0.45 -0.67
N ILE A 43 6.40 -0.40 -1.06
CA ILE A 43 5.48 -1.53 -0.91
C ILE A 43 6.02 -2.80 -1.59
N ILE A 44 6.74 -2.66 -2.71
CA ILE A 44 7.37 -3.77 -3.42
C ILE A 44 8.51 -4.37 -2.60
N SER A 45 9.29 -3.55 -1.90
CA SER A 45 10.33 -4.04 -1.00
C SER A 45 9.76 -4.89 0.14
N TYR A 46 8.63 -4.48 0.73
CA TYR A 46 7.94 -5.29 1.73
C TYR A 46 7.36 -6.58 1.14
N PHE A 47 6.82 -6.51 -0.08
CA PHE A 47 6.31 -7.67 -0.80
C PHE A 47 7.41 -8.70 -1.06
N ASP A 48 8.55 -8.29 -1.62
CA ASP A 48 9.69 -9.16 -1.91
C ASP A 48 10.26 -9.82 -0.63
N GLU A 49 10.27 -9.09 0.49
CA GLU A 49 10.64 -9.65 1.80
C GLU A 49 9.68 -10.78 2.24
N VAL A 50 8.38 -10.62 2.04
CA VAL A 50 7.40 -11.68 2.34
C VAL A 50 7.57 -12.86 1.39
N VAL A 51 7.76 -12.62 0.10
CA VAL A 51 8.02 -13.68 -0.90
C VAL A 51 9.25 -14.50 -0.50
N SER A 52 10.35 -13.85 -0.10
CA SER A 52 11.58 -14.56 0.28
C SER A 52 11.43 -15.44 1.54
N ARG A 53 10.55 -15.06 2.48
CA ARG A 53 10.36 -15.75 3.75
C ARG A 53 9.23 -16.77 3.72
N GLN A 54 8.21 -16.50 2.91
CA GLN A 54 6.90 -17.16 2.98
C GLN A 54 6.28 -17.36 1.59
N GLY A 55 7.09 -17.50 0.53
CA GLY A 55 6.64 -17.61 -0.87
C GLY A 55 5.51 -18.63 -1.09
N ASN A 56 5.56 -19.75 -0.38
CA ASN A 56 4.59 -20.85 -0.52
C ASN A 56 3.25 -20.58 0.18
N HIS A 57 3.14 -19.49 0.97
CA HIS A 57 1.90 -19.11 1.65
C HIS A 57 0.93 -18.46 0.68
N VAL A 58 -0.37 -18.59 0.94
CA VAL A 58 -1.43 -17.97 0.13
C VAL A 58 -1.37 -16.45 0.28
N ALA A 59 -1.24 -15.74 -0.83
CA ALA A 59 -1.26 -14.28 -0.93
C ALA A 59 -2.64 -13.74 -1.32
N LEU A 60 -3.31 -14.41 -2.26
CA LEU A 60 -4.62 -14.00 -2.78
C LEU A 60 -5.61 -15.17 -2.71
N VAL A 61 -6.86 -14.84 -2.40
CA VAL A 61 -8.00 -15.76 -2.43
C VAL A 61 -9.13 -15.09 -3.19
N MET A 62 -9.73 -15.81 -4.13
CA MET A 62 -10.90 -15.37 -4.88
C MET A 62 -11.81 -16.58 -5.11
N ASN A 63 -12.96 -16.58 -4.45
CA ASN A 63 -13.84 -17.76 -4.38
C ASN A 63 -13.03 -18.98 -3.89
N ASP A 64 -13.05 -20.08 -4.64
CA ASP A 64 -12.32 -21.31 -4.34
C ASP A 64 -10.90 -21.34 -4.92
N LEU A 65 -10.46 -20.25 -5.56
CA LEU A 65 -9.12 -20.13 -6.12
C LEU A 65 -8.18 -19.44 -5.13
N THR A 66 -6.93 -19.90 -5.11
CA THR A 66 -5.85 -19.33 -4.30
C THR A 66 -4.60 -19.14 -5.13
N MET A 67 -3.83 -18.10 -4.83
CA MET A 67 -2.51 -17.86 -5.41
C MET A 67 -1.49 -17.61 -4.29
N THR A 68 -0.34 -18.27 -4.35
CA THR A 68 0.73 -18.09 -3.37
C THR A 68 1.52 -16.80 -3.61
N TYR A 69 2.29 -16.35 -2.62
CA TYR A 69 3.19 -15.20 -2.77
C TYR A 69 4.21 -15.41 -3.89
N GLU A 70 4.77 -16.61 -4.02
CA GLU A 70 5.73 -16.97 -5.06
C GLU A 70 5.09 -16.94 -6.46
N THR A 71 3.88 -17.52 -6.61
CA THR A 71 3.16 -17.45 -7.89
C THR A 71 2.84 -16.00 -8.24
N LEU A 72 2.29 -15.22 -7.30
CA LEU A 72 2.00 -13.80 -7.53
C LEU A 72 3.26 -13.02 -7.94
N HIS A 73 4.40 -13.25 -7.27
CA HIS A 73 5.67 -12.61 -7.60
C HIS A 73 6.10 -12.90 -9.04
N ASN A 74 5.95 -14.15 -9.51
CA ASN A 74 6.29 -14.50 -10.89
C ASN A 74 5.40 -13.77 -11.91
N TYR A 75 4.10 -13.60 -11.65
CA TYR A 75 3.22 -12.80 -12.50
C TYR A 75 3.60 -11.31 -12.49
N VAL A 76 3.90 -10.78 -11.31
CA VAL A 76 4.37 -9.38 -11.14
C VAL A 76 5.63 -9.14 -11.96
N ASP A 77 6.61 -10.04 -11.88
CA ASP A 77 7.88 -9.90 -12.58
C ASP A 77 7.73 -10.03 -14.10
N ALA A 78 6.91 -10.97 -14.56
CA ALA A 78 6.59 -11.10 -15.97
C ALA A 78 5.96 -9.82 -16.55
N ILE A 79 4.98 -9.24 -15.84
CA ILE A 79 4.31 -8.01 -16.28
C ILE A 79 5.28 -6.82 -16.18
N ALA A 80 6.09 -6.73 -15.12
CA ALA A 80 7.07 -5.65 -14.96
C ALA A 80 8.10 -5.67 -16.08
N HIS A 81 8.60 -6.85 -16.47
CA HIS A 81 9.49 -6.99 -17.62
C HIS A 81 8.82 -6.56 -18.92
N MET A 82 7.56 -6.95 -19.15
CA MET A 82 6.81 -6.50 -20.32
C MET A 82 6.66 -4.96 -20.35
N LEU A 83 6.35 -4.33 -19.21
CA LEU A 83 6.25 -2.87 -19.10
C LEU A 83 7.59 -2.19 -19.44
N LEU A 84 8.69 -2.67 -18.85
CA LEU A 84 10.02 -2.15 -19.11
C LEU A 84 10.42 -2.31 -20.58
N SER A 85 10.11 -3.45 -21.21
CA SER A 85 10.34 -3.67 -22.64
C SER A 85 9.54 -2.72 -23.53
N ASN A 86 8.41 -2.20 -23.04
CA ASN A 86 7.61 -1.16 -23.71
C ASN A 86 8.02 0.26 -23.28
N SER A 87 9.20 0.44 -22.68
CA SER A 87 9.71 1.73 -22.20
C SER A 87 8.82 2.42 -21.16
N VAL A 88 8.09 1.62 -20.37
CA VAL A 88 7.33 2.07 -19.20
C VAL A 88 8.20 1.95 -17.95
N GLY A 89 8.34 3.04 -17.21
CA GLY A 89 9.14 3.15 -16.00
C GLY A 89 8.74 4.36 -15.15
N LYS A 90 9.73 4.89 -14.41
CA LYS A 90 9.47 5.87 -13.35
C LYS A 90 8.71 7.11 -13.84
N GLY A 91 7.60 7.43 -13.17
CA GLY A 91 6.81 8.64 -13.42
C GLY A 91 5.90 8.57 -14.66
N GLN A 92 5.88 7.44 -15.37
CA GLN A 92 4.89 7.20 -16.41
C GLN A 92 3.59 6.64 -15.82
N ARG A 93 2.51 6.72 -16.61
CA ARG A 93 1.19 6.26 -16.20
C ARG A 93 0.79 4.96 -16.90
N VAL A 94 0.22 4.03 -16.14
CA VAL A 94 -0.30 2.76 -16.67
C VAL A 94 -1.79 2.63 -16.34
N ALA A 95 -2.63 2.62 -17.37
CA ALA A 95 -4.05 2.35 -17.20
C ALA A 95 -4.30 0.84 -17.02
N LEU A 96 -5.11 0.48 -16.02
CA LEU A 96 -5.55 -0.90 -15.80
C LEU A 96 -7.02 -1.03 -16.19
N ILE A 97 -7.28 -1.72 -17.30
CA ILE A 97 -8.63 -2.01 -17.79
C ILE A 97 -8.82 -3.53 -17.73
N THR A 98 -9.37 -4.00 -16.63
CA THR A 98 -9.52 -5.42 -16.33
C THR A 98 -10.67 -5.64 -15.35
N GLU A 99 -11.23 -6.84 -15.33
CA GLU A 99 -12.17 -7.26 -14.30
C GLU A 99 -11.42 -7.67 -13.03
N ARG A 100 -12.16 -7.96 -11.95
CA ARG A 100 -11.57 -8.45 -10.71
C ARG A 100 -10.93 -9.82 -10.95
N SER A 101 -9.60 -9.88 -10.88
CA SER A 101 -8.82 -11.10 -11.08
C SER A 101 -7.51 -11.07 -10.27
N PHE A 102 -6.77 -12.18 -10.25
CA PHE A 102 -5.43 -12.19 -9.67
C PHE A 102 -4.44 -11.40 -10.51
N GLU A 103 -4.60 -11.43 -11.84
CA GLU A 103 -3.82 -10.68 -12.81
C GLU A 103 -3.96 -9.17 -12.61
N MET A 104 -5.14 -8.69 -12.20
CA MET A 104 -5.34 -7.28 -11.85
C MET A 104 -4.40 -6.85 -10.72
N ILE A 105 -4.30 -7.65 -9.65
CA ILE A 105 -3.41 -7.35 -8.51
C ILE A 105 -1.95 -7.45 -8.94
N ALA A 106 -1.59 -8.46 -9.73
CA ALA A 106 -0.24 -8.58 -10.29
C ALA A 106 0.14 -7.35 -11.14
N ALA A 107 -0.79 -6.86 -11.98
CA ALA A 107 -0.56 -5.68 -12.81
C ALA A 107 -0.39 -4.40 -11.99
N MET A 108 -1.18 -4.22 -10.91
CA MET A 108 -0.99 -3.10 -9.98
C MET A 108 0.40 -3.12 -9.34
N LEU A 109 0.83 -4.27 -8.84
CA LEU A 109 2.15 -4.42 -8.23
C LEU A 109 3.28 -4.23 -9.25
N ALA A 110 3.12 -4.75 -10.47
CA ALA A 110 4.09 -4.58 -11.55
C ALA A 110 4.26 -3.10 -11.95
N THR A 111 3.15 -2.35 -12.07
CA THR A 111 3.18 -0.90 -12.32
C THR A 111 4.00 -0.17 -11.27
N VAL A 112 3.77 -0.46 -9.98
CA VAL A 112 4.53 0.14 -8.88
C VAL A 112 5.99 -0.32 -8.89
N LYS A 113 6.26 -1.59 -9.24
CA LYS A 113 7.62 -2.18 -9.32
C LYS A 113 8.49 -1.48 -10.36
N VAL A 114 7.92 -1.05 -11.48
CA VAL A 114 8.64 -0.26 -12.50
C VAL A 114 8.70 1.24 -12.18
N GLY A 115 8.11 1.67 -11.06
CA GLY A 115 8.07 3.07 -10.60
C GLY A 115 7.03 3.92 -11.33
N ALA A 116 6.11 3.30 -12.07
CA ALA A 116 4.98 3.95 -12.72
C ALA A 116 3.80 4.10 -11.74
N SER A 117 2.76 4.80 -12.17
CA SER A 117 1.52 5.05 -11.41
C SER A 117 0.26 4.76 -12.19
#